data_AF-K6UBH6-F1
#
_entry.id   AF-K6UBH6-F1
#
_cell.length_a   1.000
_cell.length_b   1.000
_cell.length_c   1.000
_cell.angle_alpha   90.00
_cell.angle_beta   90.00
_cell.angle_gamma   90.00
#
_symmetry.space_group_name_H-M   'P 1'
#
loop_
_entity.id
_entity.type
_entity.pdbx_description
1 polymer ?
#
loop_
_entity_poly.entity_id
_entity_poly.type
_entity_poly.pdbx_seq_one_letter_code
_entity_poly.pdbx_strand_id
1 'polypeptide(L)'
;MNPYEVLDIDENASEEEIKNKFKDMIEEYTQNQDQNTKEKILTISAAYERIVNGNLYKEVRNLIDMKNFSAAEAKLNLINNANSAEWNYLQGFISVQKGWFESGLNYLKKAVELEPDNYEYLNSLNKLQARVIDYMKNYANKNVKSNTNNMNACGGDNSSNSNGGMC
;
A
#
# COMPACT_ATOMS: atom_id res chain seq x y z
N MET A 1 -23.31 11.08 0.52
CA MET A 1 -23.22 12.53 0.77
C MET A 1 -21.82 12.99 0.45
N ASN A 2 -21.70 14.09 -0.29
CA ASN A 2 -20.41 14.73 -0.52
C ASN A 2 -20.01 15.49 0.76
N PRO A 3 -18.85 15.18 1.38
CA PRO A 3 -18.43 15.86 2.61
C PRO A 3 -18.28 17.37 2.48
N TYR A 4 -17.91 17.87 1.30
CA TYR A 4 -17.73 19.30 1.04
C TYR A 4 -19.06 20.06 1.04
N GLU A 5 -20.14 19.43 0.57
CA GLU A 5 -21.48 20.01 0.61
C GLU A 5 -22.03 20.13 2.04
N VAL A 6 -21.63 19.21 2.94
CA VAL A 6 -22.06 19.24 4.35
C VAL A 6 -21.44 20.43 5.09
N LEU A 7 -20.22 20.81 4.72
CA LEU A 7 -19.49 21.94 5.31
C LEU A 7 -19.69 23.25 4.52
N ASP A 8 -20.45 23.22 3.42
CA ASP A 8 -20.69 24.35 2.51
C ASP A 8 -19.39 25.03 2.01
N ILE A 9 -18.44 24.21 1.57
CA ILE A 9 -17.11 24.64 1.11
C ILE A 9 -16.77 24.09 -0.27
N ASP A 10 -15.91 24.80 -0.99
CA ASP A 10 -15.36 24.34 -2.26
C ASP A 10 -14.45 23.12 -2.07
N GLU A 11 -14.40 22.24 -3.07
CA GLU A 11 -13.53 21.05 -3.07
C GLU A 11 -12.03 21.38 -3.08
N ASN A 12 -11.67 22.62 -3.48
CA ASN A 12 -10.32 23.16 -3.48
C ASN A 12 -10.05 24.12 -2.32
N ALA A 13 -10.97 24.22 -1.35
CA ALA A 13 -10.79 25.07 -0.17
C ALA A 13 -9.51 24.69 0.59
N SER A 14 -8.84 25.70 1.15
CA SER A 14 -7.61 25.50 1.92
C SER A 14 -7.88 24.77 3.24
N GLU A 15 -6.87 24.10 3.80
CA GLU A 15 -7.02 23.43 5.12
C GLU A 15 -7.46 24.39 6.23
N GLU A 16 -7.03 25.65 6.17
CA GLU A 16 -7.42 26.68 7.14
C GLU A 16 -8.90 27.05 6.98
N GLU A 17 -9.38 27.16 5.75
CA GLU A 17 -10.78 27.46 5.45
C GLU A 17 -11.70 26.31 5.90
N ILE A 18 -11.31 25.06 5.63
CA ILE A 18 -12.02 23.86 6.08
C ILE A 18 -12.12 23.84 7.62
N LYS A 19 -11.01 24.15 8.32
CA LYS A 19 -10.96 24.20 9.79
C LYS A 19 -11.84 25.32 10.36
N ASN A 20 -11.78 26.51 9.76
CA ASN A 20 -12.56 27.65 10.21
C ASN A 20 -14.06 27.38 10.02
N LYS A 21 -14.48 26.83 8.87
CA LYS A 21 -15.89 26.46 8.66
C LYS A 21 -16.40 25.36 9.57
N PHE A 22 -15.59 24.32 9.78
CA PHE A 22 -15.91 23.32 10.79
C PHE A 22 -16.14 23.95 12.17
N LYS A 23 -15.24 24.86 12.61
CA LYS A 23 -15.36 25.54 13.89
C LYS A 23 -16.61 26.43 13.98
N ASP A 24 -16.87 27.25 12.97
CA ASP A 24 -18.05 28.13 12.89
C ASP A 24 -19.34 27.33 13.06
N MET A 25 -19.47 26.22 12.32
CA MET A 25 -20.66 25.37 12.37
C MET A 25 -20.84 24.73 13.75
N ILE A 26 -19.77 24.18 14.34
CA ILE A 26 -19.84 23.60 15.68
C ILE A 26 -20.25 24.65 16.73
N GLU A 27 -19.72 25.88 16.65
CA GLU A 27 -20.10 26.97 17.54
C GLU A 27 -21.58 27.35 17.41
N GLU A 28 -22.08 27.46 16.18
CA GLU A 28 -23.50 27.74 15.90
C GLU A 28 -24.43 26.69 16.53
N TYR A 29 -24.10 25.40 16.37
CA TYR A 29 -24.90 24.32 16.92
C TYR A 29 -24.74 24.15 18.44
N THR A 30 -23.59 24.52 19.02
CA THR A 30 -23.38 24.40 20.47
C THR A 30 -24.13 25.48 21.26
N GLN A 31 -24.39 26.65 20.66
CA GLN A 31 -25.19 27.71 21.27
C GLN A 31 -26.70 27.43 21.22
N ASN A 32 -27.19 26.78 20.15
CA ASN A 32 -28.59 26.40 20.01
C ASN A 32 -28.82 25.00 20.59
N GLN A 33 -29.24 24.94 21.85
CA GLN A 33 -29.40 23.70 22.62
C GLN A 33 -30.69 22.93 22.22
N ASP A 34 -30.75 22.43 20.98
CA ASP A 34 -31.85 21.63 20.44
C ASP A 34 -31.59 20.11 20.59
N GLN A 35 -32.65 19.30 20.60
CA GLN A 35 -32.54 17.82 20.67
C GLN A 35 -31.75 17.20 19.50
N ASN A 36 -31.70 17.86 18.34
CA ASN A 36 -31.01 17.40 17.13
C ASN A 36 -29.56 17.90 16.99
N THR A 37 -29.09 18.76 17.91
CA THR A 37 -27.74 19.34 17.89
C THR A 37 -26.65 18.27 17.85
N LYS A 38 -26.83 17.18 18.60
CA LYS A 38 -25.87 16.08 18.66
C LYS A 38 -25.70 15.38 17.31
N GLU A 39 -26.78 15.14 16.59
CA GLU A 39 -26.75 14.44 15.29
C GLU A 39 -26.12 15.31 14.20
N LYS A 40 -26.42 16.62 14.20
CA LYS A 40 -25.78 17.57 13.28
C LYS A 40 -24.28 17.68 13.52
N ILE A 41 -23.86 17.82 14.78
CA ILE A 41 -22.44 17.85 15.17
C ILE A 41 -21.72 16.58 14.70
N LEU A 42 -22.31 15.40 14.89
CA LEU A 42 -21.73 14.15 14.43
C LEU A 42 -21.55 14.12 12.91
N THR A 43 -22.55 14.60 12.17
CA THR A 43 -22.52 14.65 10.71
C THR A 43 -21.42 15.59 10.20
N ILE A 44 -21.29 16.76 10.82
CA ILE A 44 -20.27 17.78 10.50
C ILE A 44 -18.86 17.26 10.80
N SER A 45 -18.66 16.63 11.97
CA SER A 45 -17.38 16.01 12.33
C SER A 45 -17.00 14.89 11.38
N ALA A 46 -17.94 14.01 11.00
CA ALA A 46 -17.69 12.95 10.04
C ALA A 46 -17.34 13.49 8.64
N ALA A 47 -17.98 14.56 8.21
CA ALA A 47 -17.65 15.24 6.95
C ALA A 47 -16.24 15.84 7.00
N TYR A 48 -15.92 16.57 8.06
CA TYR A 48 -14.59 17.16 8.27
C TYR A 48 -13.48 16.10 8.25
N GLU A 49 -13.65 15.00 9.00
CA GLU A 49 -12.68 13.90 9.00
C GLU A 49 -12.48 13.31 7.61
N ARG A 50 -13.56 13.16 6.83
CA ARG A 50 -13.47 12.61 5.48
C ARG A 50 -12.72 13.53 4.51
N ILE A 51 -12.92 14.84 4.61
CA ILE A 51 -12.19 15.84 3.82
C ILE A 51 -10.70 15.84 4.20
N VAL A 52 -10.40 15.96 5.49
CA VAL A 52 -9.03 16.01 6.00
C VAL A 52 -8.27 14.74 5.63
N ASN A 53 -8.86 13.56 5.84
CA ASN A 53 -8.24 12.29 5.46
C ASN A 53 -8.01 12.22 3.95
N GLY A 54 -8.97 12.66 3.13
CA GLY A 54 -8.80 12.73 1.68
C GLY A 54 -7.63 13.62 1.26
N ASN A 55 -7.48 14.79 1.87
CA ASN A 55 -6.37 15.70 1.60
C ASN A 55 -5.02 15.15 2.07
N LEU A 56 -4.99 14.50 3.23
CA LEU A 56 -3.79 13.81 3.71
C LEU A 56 -3.35 12.68 2.76
N TYR A 57 -4.28 11.90 2.21
CA TYR A 57 -3.92 10.87 1.22
C TYR A 57 -3.34 11.48 -0.07
N LYS A 58 -3.88 12.61 -0.54
CA LYS A 58 -3.31 13.36 -1.68
C LYS A 58 -1.88 13.82 -1.37
N GLU A 59 -1.64 14.36 -0.17
CA GLU A 59 -0.31 14.78 0.26
C GLU A 59 0.67 13.59 0.35
N VAL A 60 0.23 12.46 0.89
CA VAL A 60 1.03 11.23 0.98
C VAL A 60 1.42 10.74 -0.42
N ARG A 61 0.51 10.77 -1.41
CA ARG A 61 0.84 10.44 -2.81
C ARG A 61 1.93 11.38 -3.36
N ASN A 62 1.80 12.69 -3.16
CA ASN A 62 2.83 13.64 -3.58
C ASN A 62 4.20 13.37 -2.92
N LEU A 63 4.21 13.05 -1.62
CA LEU A 63 5.43 12.69 -0.90
C LEU A 63 6.07 11.40 -1.43
N ILE A 64 5.25 10.42 -1.81
CA ILE A 64 5.69 9.18 -2.46
C ILE A 64 6.34 9.48 -3.81
N ASP A 65 5.74 10.36 -4.62
CA ASP A 65 6.29 10.78 -5.91
C ASP A 65 7.63 11.49 -5.76
N MET A 66 7.78 12.28 -4.69
CA MET A 66 9.04 12.92 -4.28
C MET A 66 10.04 11.93 -3.65
N LYS A 67 9.69 10.64 -3.52
CA LYS A 67 10.46 9.58 -2.84
C LYS A 67 10.75 9.88 -1.36
N ASN A 68 9.98 10.77 -0.75
CA ASN A 68 10.10 11.09 0.67
C ASN A 68 9.21 10.16 1.51
N PHE A 69 9.62 8.89 1.59
CA PHE A 69 8.83 7.85 2.27
C PHE A 69 8.72 8.04 3.78
N SER A 70 9.68 8.72 4.40
CA SER A 70 9.66 8.98 5.84
C SER A 70 8.58 10.01 6.20
N ALA A 71 8.49 11.11 5.45
CA ALA A 71 7.43 12.09 5.64
C ALA A 71 6.05 11.50 5.28
N ALA A 72 5.98 10.71 4.19
CA ALA A 72 4.76 10.03 3.77
C ALA A 72 4.21 9.12 4.87
N GLU A 73 5.07 8.31 5.50
CA GLU A 73 4.67 7.45 6.62
C GLU A 73 4.21 8.25 7.85
N ALA A 74 4.93 9.32 8.20
CA ALA A 74 4.54 10.17 9.33
C ALA A 74 3.13 10.74 9.14
N LYS A 75 2.81 11.23 7.94
CA LYS A 75 1.46 11.70 7.57
C LYS A 75 0.43 10.58 7.60
N LEU A 76 0.77 9.41 7.07
CA LEU A 76 -0.13 8.27 7.00
C LEU A 76 -0.45 7.67 8.38
N ASN A 77 0.49 7.79 9.33
CA ASN A 77 0.29 7.41 10.74
C ASN A 77 -0.68 8.33 11.48
N LEU A 78 -0.89 9.58 11.02
CA LEU A 78 -1.87 10.50 11.61
C LEU A 78 -3.31 10.05 11.34
N ILE A 79 -3.56 9.46 10.17
CA ILE A 79 -4.90 9.00 9.78
C ILE A 79 -5.28 7.72 10.54
N ASN A 80 -4.30 6.82 10.73
CA ASN A 80 -4.46 5.54 11.43
C ASN A 80 -5.73 4.75 11.02
N ASN A 81 -6.09 4.75 9.74
CA ASN A 81 -7.29 4.10 9.25
C ASN A 81 -6.95 2.79 8.51
N ALA A 82 -6.64 1.75 9.28
CA ALA A 82 -6.28 0.43 8.77
C ALA A 82 -7.40 -0.29 8.00
N ASN A 83 -8.63 0.23 8.03
CA ASN A 83 -9.78 -0.31 7.30
C ASN A 83 -10.04 0.41 5.97
N SER A 84 -9.32 1.50 5.68
CA SER A 84 -9.41 2.19 4.40
C SER A 84 -8.53 1.49 3.36
N ALA A 85 -9.08 1.23 2.18
CA ALA A 85 -8.34 0.63 1.07
C ALA A 85 -7.15 1.51 0.66
N GLU A 86 -7.37 2.83 0.56
CA GLU A 86 -6.34 3.81 0.23
C GLU A 86 -5.19 3.85 1.23
N TRP A 87 -5.48 3.77 2.53
CA TRP A 87 -4.45 3.71 3.57
C TRP A 87 -3.58 2.46 3.41
N ASN A 88 -4.20 1.29 3.22
CA ASN A 88 -3.49 0.03 3.00
C ASN A 88 -2.68 0.07 1.70
N TYR A 89 -3.22 0.68 0.65
CA TYR A 89 -2.51 0.84 -0.61
C TYR A 89 -1.21 1.64 -0.44
N LEU A 90 -1.30 2.83 0.18
CA LEU A 90 -0.16 3.71 0.40
C LEU A 90 0.86 3.11 1.37
N GLN A 91 0.41 2.48 2.46
CA GLN A 91 1.29 1.75 3.39
C GLN A 91 2.00 0.58 2.70
N GLY A 92 1.29 -0.14 1.83
CA GLY A 92 1.85 -1.22 1.03
C GLY A 92 2.98 -0.72 0.15
N PHE A 93 2.75 0.39 -0.57
CA PHE A 93 3.77 0.99 -1.42
C PHE A 93 5.00 1.46 -0.62
N ILE A 94 4.81 2.20 0.47
CA ILE A 94 5.89 2.68 1.34
C ILE A 94 6.70 1.50 1.89
N SER A 95 6.04 0.44 2.36
CA SER A 95 6.68 -0.76 2.90
C SER A 95 7.58 -1.45 1.87
N VAL A 96 7.11 -1.57 0.63
CA VAL A 96 7.91 -2.12 -0.48
C VAL A 96 9.16 -1.30 -0.74
N GLN A 97 9.04 0.03 -0.76
CA GLN A 97 10.16 0.93 -1.01
C GLN A 97 11.22 0.84 0.11
N LYS A 98 10.81 0.48 1.33
CA LYS A 98 11.70 0.18 2.46
C LYS A 98 12.32 -1.22 2.41
N GLY A 99 11.89 -2.09 1.49
CA GLY A 99 12.33 -3.48 1.37
C GLY A 99 11.49 -4.49 2.16
N TRP A 100 10.38 -4.06 2.78
CA TRP A 100 9.44 -4.93 3.48
C TRP A 100 8.40 -5.48 2.50
N PHE A 101 8.85 -6.36 1.61
CA PHE A 101 8.03 -6.89 0.52
C PHE A 101 6.84 -7.71 1.00
N GLU A 102 7.02 -8.55 2.04
CA GLU A 102 5.95 -9.40 2.57
C GLU A 102 4.82 -8.57 3.18
N SER A 103 5.16 -7.64 4.07
CA SER A 103 4.20 -6.71 4.68
C SER A 103 3.54 -5.85 3.61
N GLY A 104 4.32 -5.31 2.67
CA GLY A 104 3.81 -4.48 1.59
C GLY A 104 2.79 -5.20 0.70
N LEU A 105 3.07 -6.46 0.38
CA LEU A 105 2.16 -7.31 -0.41
C LEU A 105 0.89 -7.67 0.37
N ASN A 106 0.97 -7.91 1.68
CA ASN A 106 -0.21 -8.11 2.52
C ASN A 106 -1.11 -6.87 2.55
N TYR A 107 -0.53 -5.69 2.70
CA TYR A 107 -1.28 -4.43 2.67
C TYR A 107 -1.94 -4.19 1.30
N LEU A 108 -1.22 -4.39 0.19
CA LEU A 108 -1.81 -4.25 -1.14
C LEU A 108 -2.93 -5.26 -1.40
N LYS A 109 -2.79 -6.51 -0.94
CA LYS A 109 -3.87 -7.50 -1.03
C LYS A 109 -5.12 -7.02 -0.29
N LYS A 110 -4.95 -6.57 0.95
CA LYS A 110 -6.05 -6.01 1.74
C LYS A 110 -6.72 -4.82 1.05
N ALA A 111 -5.94 -3.95 0.39
CA ALA A 111 -6.49 -2.83 -0.37
C ALA A 111 -7.39 -3.29 -1.54
N VAL A 112 -6.95 -4.31 -2.30
CA VAL A 112 -7.74 -4.90 -3.40
C VAL A 112 -8.96 -5.67 -2.89
N GLU A 113 -8.86 -6.31 -1.73
CA GLU A 113 -10.01 -6.98 -1.09
C GLU A 113 -11.09 -5.98 -0.65
N LEU A 114 -10.68 -4.80 -0.20
CA LEU A 114 -11.59 -3.73 0.22
C LEU A 114 -12.23 -3.00 -0.97
N GLU A 115 -11.47 -2.75 -2.04
CA GLU A 115 -11.94 -2.09 -3.26
C GLU A 115 -11.54 -2.89 -4.52
N PRO A 116 -12.28 -3.96 -4.85
CA PRO A 116 -11.97 -4.83 -5.99
C PRO A 116 -12.18 -4.13 -7.34
N ASP A 117 -13.03 -3.12 -7.39
CA ASP A 117 -13.32 -2.35 -8.60
C ASP A 117 -12.20 -1.36 -8.96
N ASN A 118 -11.23 -1.15 -8.07
CA ASN A 118 -10.13 -0.22 -8.30
C ASN A 118 -8.99 -0.88 -9.09
N TYR A 119 -8.98 -0.63 -10.40
CA TYR A 119 -7.94 -1.13 -11.31
C TYR A 119 -6.52 -0.64 -10.98
N GLU A 120 -6.36 0.52 -10.32
CA GLU A 120 -5.05 1.02 -9.90
C GLU A 120 -4.40 0.05 -8.91
N TYR A 121 -5.15 -0.35 -7.89
CA TYR A 121 -4.66 -1.21 -6.82
C TYR A 121 -4.34 -2.61 -7.35
N LEU A 122 -5.19 -3.15 -8.22
CA LEU A 122 -4.98 -4.43 -8.89
C LEU A 122 -3.69 -4.43 -9.73
N ASN A 123 -3.49 -3.40 -10.55
CA ASN A 123 -2.31 -3.27 -11.39
C ASN A 123 -1.02 -3.16 -10.56
N SER A 124 -1.06 -2.33 -9.51
CA SER A 124 0.05 -2.17 -8.58
C SER A 124 0.40 -3.46 -7.84
N LEU A 125 -0.60 -4.24 -7.40
CA LEU A 125 -0.40 -5.55 -6.77
C LEU A 125 0.27 -6.53 -7.73
N ASN A 126 -0.22 -6.64 -8.97
CA ASN A 126 0.35 -7.54 -9.98
C ASN A 126 1.82 -7.19 -10.31
N LYS A 127 2.10 -5.90 -10.49
CA LYS A 127 3.46 -5.38 -10.70
C LYS A 127 4.38 -5.73 -9.52
N LEU A 128 3.88 -5.55 -8.30
CA LEU A 128 4.67 -5.87 -7.10
C LEU A 128 4.95 -7.36 -7.01
N GLN A 129 3.93 -8.21 -7.18
CA GLN A 129 4.08 -9.67 -7.11
C GLN A 129 5.16 -10.16 -8.08
N ALA A 130 5.16 -9.67 -9.32
CA ALA A 130 6.20 -10.00 -10.30
C ALA A 130 7.60 -9.59 -9.82
N ARG A 131 7.74 -8.39 -9.24
CA ARG A 131 9.02 -7.90 -8.70
C ARG A 131 9.50 -8.73 -7.50
N VAL A 132 8.61 -9.13 -6.61
CA VAL A 132 8.95 -9.98 -5.46
C VAL A 132 9.44 -11.35 -5.92
N ILE A 133 8.74 -11.96 -6.89
CA ILE A 133 9.15 -13.26 -7.47
C ILE A 133 10.54 -13.15 -8.13
N ASP A 134 10.80 -12.09 -8.88
CA ASP A 134 12.11 -11.86 -9.50
C ASP A 134 13.23 -11.72 -8.46
N TYR A 135 12.98 -10.91 -7.41
CA TYR A 135 13.91 -10.75 -6.30
C TYR A 135 14.22 -12.09 -5.61
N MET A 136 13.19 -12.89 -5.33
CA MET A 136 13.33 -14.22 -4.73
C MET A 136 14.10 -15.20 -5.62
N LYS A 137 13.85 -15.21 -6.94
CA LYS A 137 14.59 -16.04 -7.90
C LYS A 137 16.08 -15.68 -7.94
N ASN A 138 16.39 -14.39 -7.97
CA ASN A 138 17.76 -13.91 -7.97
C ASN A 138 18.48 -14.24 -6.65
N TYR A 139 17.78 -14.24 -5.52
CA TYR A 139 18.31 -14.66 -4.23
C TYR A 139 18.53 -16.18 -4.16
N ALA A 140 17.63 -16.99 -4.72
CA ALA A 140 17.77 -18.44 -4.81
C ALA A 140 18.97 -18.85 -5.69
N ASN A 141 19.16 -18.19 -6.83
CA ASN A 141 20.28 -18.45 -7.73
C ASN A 141 21.65 -18.06 -7.14
N LYS A 142 21.71 -17.14 -6.18
CA LYS A 142 22.96 -16.77 -5.48
C LYS A 142 23.46 -17.84 -4.50
N ASN A 143 22.59 -18.72 -4.01
CA ASN A 143 22.96 -19.84 -3.14
C ASN A 143 23.20 -21.15 -3.90
N VAL A 144 22.83 -21.21 -5.18
CA VAL A 144 23.31 -22.24 -6.09
C VAL A 144 24.65 -21.77 -6.63
N LYS A 145 25.74 -22.04 -5.88
CA LYS A 145 27.00 -22.32 -6.57
C LYS A 145 26.66 -23.43 -7.56
N SER A 146 26.51 -23.11 -8.84
CA SER A 146 26.80 -24.08 -9.88
C SER A 146 28.19 -24.58 -9.55
N ASN A 147 28.26 -25.77 -8.99
CA ASN A 147 29.50 -26.48 -8.83
C ASN A 147 29.90 -26.86 -10.25
N THR A 148 30.51 -25.93 -10.97
CA THR A 148 31.16 -26.15 -12.26
C THR A 148 32.49 -26.86 -12.01
N ASN A 149 32.47 -27.93 -11.22
CA ASN A 149 33.54 -28.88 -11.11
C ASN A 149 32.98 -30.20 -11.61
N ASN A 150 33.15 -30.38 -12.92
CA ASN A 150 33.67 -31.61 -13.51
C ASN A 150 34.26 -32.55 -12.44
N MET A 151 33.42 -33.39 -11.85
CA MET A 151 33.83 -34.52 -11.03
C MET A 151 34.08 -35.68 -11.99
N ASN A 152 35.19 -35.60 -12.70
CA ASN A 152 35.91 -36.78 -13.14
C ASN A 152 36.48 -37.45 -11.87
N ALA A 153 35.71 -38.34 -11.26
CA ALA A 153 36.12 -39.12 -10.08
C ALA A 153 35.66 -40.57 -10.24
N CYS A 154 36.43 -41.29 -11.05
CA CYS A 154 36.88 -42.68 -10.95
C CYS A 154 36.30 -43.59 -9.84
N GLY A 155 35.89 -44.79 -10.26
CA GLY A 155 35.75 -46.02 -9.45
C GLY A 155 34.76 -46.96 -10.14
N GLY A 156 35.16 -47.81 -11.10
CA GLY A 156 35.88 -49.09 -10.89
C GLY A 156 34.83 -50.17 -10.58
N ASP A 157 34.73 -51.34 -11.21
CA ASP A 157 35.59 -52.16 -12.05
C ASP A 157 34.67 -53.31 -12.58
N ASN A 158 34.99 -53.92 -13.72
CA ASN A 158 35.15 -55.39 -13.89
C ASN A 158 34.93 -55.87 -15.35
N SER A 159 36.06 -56.20 -15.99
CA SER A 159 36.33 -57.32 -16.94
C SER A 159 35.17 -57.78 -17.85
N SER A 160 35.29 -57.85 -19.17
CA SER A 160 36.10 -58.88 -19.85
C SER A 160 36.04 -58.67 -21.37
N ASN A 161 37.23 -58.62 -21.98
CA ASN A 161 37.59 -59.24 -23.26
C ASN A 161 36.47 -59.94 -24.08
N SER A 162 36.12 -59.43 -25.26
CA SER A 162 36.10 -60.23 -26.51
C SER A 162 35.89 -59.38 -27.76
N ASN A 163 36.77 -59.67 -28.73
CA ASN A 163 36.67 -59.36 -30.15
C ASN A 163 35.33 -59.81 -30.77
N GLY A 164 34.95 -59.11 -31.85
CA GLY A 164 34.01 -59.57 -32.88
C GLY A 164 33.09 -58.42 -33.31
N GLY A 165 33.24 -57.78 -34.47
CA GLY A 165 33.58 -58.35 -35.79
C GLY A 165 32.27 -58.75 -36.47
N MET A 166 31.87 -57.96 -37.47
CA MET A 166 30.74 -58.23 -38.37
C MET A 166 30.83 -59.62 -39.01
N CYS A 167 29.71 -60.36 -38.97
CA CYS A 167 29.15 -61.37 -39.89
C CYS A 167 28.33 -62.39 -39.10
#